data_AF-A0A2E2C8N3-F1
#
_entry.id   AF-A0A2E2C8N3-F1
#
_cell.length_a   1.000
_cell.length_b   1.000
_cell.length_c   1.000
_cell.angle_alpha   90.00
_cell.angle_beta   90.00
_cell.angle_gamma   90.00
#
_symmetry.space_group_name_H-M   'P 1'
#
loop_
_entity.id
_entity.type
_entity.pdbx_description
1 polymer ?
#
loop_
_entity_poly.entity_id
_entity_poly.type
_entity_poly.pdbx_seq_one_letter_code
_entity_poly.pdbx_strand_id
1 'polypeptide(L)'
;MFKSRASMKSLSLLCRSLSTMLESGVSIVKSFQLAGKKLGDHRLQQSVSEIVVELKSGNDVTSALEKQGSYYPELMVNMINVAEQSGGLPEVLKALADHYDNLVQMRKNFLRMIAWPVFQFVVALLVIALMILILGLIAQGGAPIDILGLGLAGPSGAIIWLTCTFGSLFALYVLYQILDRMFGGKRYFHSLFLKIPVLGNCMRSFAIARFSWAFALTQQAGMNILDSMEASLKATGNGAFIAAIPEVNAAINDGEQLADALADTRLFTEEYIHMVDVGETSGTVPETLERLSPQFQQDAQRSLTALAAVFGWLVWALVAAFIIFVVFRIAFWYLGILNDALKHV
;
A
#
# COMPACT_ATOMS: atom_id res chain seq x y z
N MET A 1 -3.68 -6.12 22.98
CA MET A 1 -3.64 -4.73 22.48
C MET A 1 -3.02 -4.73 21.09
N PHE A 2 -3.75 -4.33 20.05
CA PHE A 2 -3.21 -4.24 18.69
C PHE A 2 -2.11 -3.17 18.67
N LYS A 3 -0.83 -3.59 18.60
CA LYS A 3 0.29 -2.66 18.40
C LYS A 3 0.23 -2.18 16.94
N SER A 4 -0.17 -0.93 16.73
CA SER A 4 -0.01 -0.24 15.43
C SER A 4 1.40 -0.46 14.93
N ARG A 5 1.56 -0.87 13.66
CA ARG A 5 2.88 -1.04 13.01
C ARG A 5 3.69 0.26 13.11
N ALA A 6 5.01 0.11 13.16
CA ALA A 6 5.94 1.24 13.16
C ALA A 6 5.79 2.10 11.89
N SER A 7 5.98 3.41 12.04
CA SER A 7 5.96 4.35 10.91
C SER A 7 7.15 4.07 9.97
N MET A 8 6.88 3.92 8.67
CA MET A 8 7.92 3.70 7.65
C MET A 8 9.01 4.78 7.68
N LYS A 9 8.64 6.04 7.95
CA LYS A 9 9.60 7.14 8.09
C LYS A 9 10.55 6.93 9.28
N SER A 10 10.00 6.48 10.41
CA SER A 10 10.78 6.23 11.62
C SER A 10 11.66 4.98 11.46
N LEU A 11 11.16 3.94 10.78
CA LEU A 11 11.95 2.76 10.43
C LEU A 11 13.11 3.09 9.50
N SER A 12 12.90 3.91 8.47
CA SER A 12 13.99 4.40 7.62
C SER A 12 15.10 5.08 8.44
N LEU A 13 14.73 6.03 9.30
CA LEU A 13 15.69 6.76 10.15
C LEU A 13 16.45 5.84 11.11
N LEU A 14 15.74 4.87 11.70
CA LEU A 14 16.35 3.85 12.56
C LEU A 14 17.37 3.02 11.76
N CYS A 15 16.95 2.43 10.64
CA CYS A 15 17.81 1.57 9.82
C CYS A 15 19.03 2.33 9.29
N ARG A 16 18.85 3.57 8.82
CA ARG A 16 19.95 4.43 8.36
C ARG A 16 20.96 4.68 9.46
N SER A 17 20.47 5.06 10.64
CA SER A 17 21.33 5.36 11.78
C SER A 17 22.10 4.13 12.24
N LEU A 18 21.43 2.96 12.29
CA LEU A 18 22.07 1.70 12.64
C LEU A 18 23.15 1.30 11.62
N SER A 19 22.83 1.34 10.32
CA SER A 19 23.78 1.06 9.23
C SER A 19 25.03 1.94 9.37
N THR A 20 24.89 3.27 9.43
CA THR A 20 26.04 4.18 9.53
C THR A 20 26.91 3.92 10.76
N MET A 21 26.30 3.62 11.91
CA MET A 21 27.05 3.33 13.13
C MET A 21 27.76 1.97 13.08
N LEU A 22 27.10 0.95 12.54
CA LEU A 22 27.70 -0.38 12.39
C LEU A 22 28.83 -0.39 11.35
N GLU A 23 28.67 0.30 10.22
CA GLU A 23 29.75 0.55 9.24
C GLU A 23 30.96 1.24 9.89
N SER A 24 30.71 2.11 10.89
CA SER A 24 31.76 2.80 11.65
C SER A 24 32.35 1.96 12.80
N GLY A 25 31.99 0.68 12.91
CA GLY A 25 32.49 -0.23 13.95
C GLY A 25 31.88 -0.04 15.34
N VAL A 26 30.79 0.72 15.47
CA VAL A 26 30.08 0.87 16.75
C VAL A 26 29.32 -0.42 17.07
N SER A 27 29.43 -0.92 18.30
CA SER A 27 28.76 -2.16 18.70
C SER A 27 27.23 -2.08 18.56
N ILE A 28 26.59 -3.20 18.18
CA ILE A 28 25.14 -3.28 17.92
C ILE A 28 24.28 -2.71 19.06
N VAL A 29 24.61 -3.06 20.31
CA VAL A 29 23.92 -2.55 21.51
C VAL A 29 24.01 -1.02 21.60
N LYS A 30 25.18 -0.45 21.35
CA LYS A 30 25.40 1.01 21.42
C LYS A 30 24.74 1.71 20.25
N SER A 31 24.76 1.12 19.06
CA SER A 31 24.05 1.60 17.88
C SER A 31 22.54 1.70 18.12
N PHE A 32 21.90 0.66 18.65
CA PHE A 32 20.47 0.71 19.01
C PHE A 32 20.16 1.75 20.10
N GLN A 33 21.01 1.88 21.13
CA GLN A 33 20.84 2.91 22.17
C GLN A 33 20.88 4.32 21.61
N LEU A 34 21.86 4.62 20.75
CA LEU A 34 22.03 5.95 20.17
C LEU A 34 20.96 6.26 19.13
N ALA A 35 20.62 5.29 18.28
CA ALA A 35 19.57 5.45 17.28
C ALA A 35 18.22 5.68 17.95
N GLY A 36 17.89 4.91 18.99
CA GLY A 36 16.66 5.05 19.77
C GLY A 36 16.45 6.46 20.30
N LYS A 37 17.48 7.10 20.86
CA LYS A 37 17.40 8.46 21.42
C LYS A 37 17.09 9.55 20.39
N LYS A 38 17.40 9.33 19.11
CA LYS A 38 17.20 10.31 18.03
C LYS A 38 15.82 10.22 17.36
N LEU A 39 15.01 9.23 17.69
CA LEU A 39 13.71 9.01 17.06
C LEU A 39 12.67 9.97 17.63
N GLY A 40 11.80 10.55 16.79
CA GLY A 40 10.68 11.41 17.26
C GLY A 40 9.44 10.64 17.73
N ASP A 41 9.43 9.31 17.60
CA ASP A 41 8.28 8.46 17.90
C ASP A 41 8.48 7.72 19.23
N HIS A 42 7.75 8.12 20.27
CA HIS A 42 7.85 7.53 21.61
C HIS A 42 7.61 6.02 21.65
N ARG A 43 6.73 5.47 20.79
CA ARG A 43 6.47 4.02 20.76
C ARG A 43 7.67 3.27 20.20
N LEU A 44 8.29 3.82 19.16
CA LEU A 44 9.50 3.25 18.59
C LEU A 44 10.69 3.37 19.55
N GLN A 45 10.83 4.50 20.26
CA GLN A 45 11.86 4.67 21.30
C GLN A 45 11.73 3.60 22.40
N GLN A 46 10.51 3.34 22.88
CA GLN A 46 10.26 2.31 23.87
C GLN A 46 10.61 0.92 23.33
N SER A 47 10.11 0.57 22.14
CA SER A 47 10.42 -0.71 21.48
C SER A 47 11.92 -0.92 21.29
N VAL A 48 12.66 0.12 20.88
CA VAL A 48 14.12 0.06 20.73
C VAL A 48 14.81 -0.11 22.09
N SER A 49 14.29 0.50 23.15
CA SER A 49 14.84 0.34 24.50
C SER A 49 14.66 -1.09 25.01
N GLU A 50 13.52 -1.72 24.72
CA GLU A 50 13.27 -3.14 25.01
C GLU A 50 14.21 -4.05 24.20
N ILE A 51 14.43 -3.76 22.91
CA ILE A 51 15.43 -4.47 22.08
C ILE A 51 16.83 -4.35 22.67
N VAL A 52 17.24 -3.16 23.14
CA VAL A 52 18.54 -2.97 23.79
C VAL A 52 18.70 -3.83 25.03
N VAL A 53 17.62 -4.03 25.81
CA VAL A 53 17.64 -4.92 26.99
C VAL A 53 17.88 -6.36 26.54
N GLU A 54 17.16 -6.82 25.53
CA GLU A 54 17.30 -8.17 24.97
C GLU A 54 18.72 -8.43 24.43
N LEU A 55 19.28 -7.48 23.68
CA LEU A 55 20.65 -7.58 23.17
C LEU A 55 21.70 -7.60 24.29
N LYS A 56 21.48 -6.84 25.38
CA LYS A 56 22.36 -6.87 26.56
C LYS A 56 22.30 -8.21 27.30
N SER A 57 21.16 -8.89 27.24
CA SER A 57 20.97 -10.23 27.80
C SER A 57 21.55 -11.33 26.92
N GLY A 58 22.14 -10.99 25.77
CA GLY A 58 22.81 -11.94 24.87
C GLY A 58 21.91 -12.55 23.80
N ASN A 59 20.65 -12.09 23.67
CA ASN A 59 19.78 -12.51 22.58
C ASN A 59 20.20 -11.79 21.28
N ASP A 60 19.95 -12.44 20.15
CA ASP A 60 20.20 -11.91 18.82
C ASP A 60 19.17 -10.81 18.43
N VAL A 61 19.49 -10.03 17.40
CA VAL A 61 18.66 -8.90 16.93
C VAL A 61 17.32 -9.38 16.42
N THR A 62 17.31 -10.52 15.72
CA THR A 62 16.11 -11.10 15.12
C THR A 62 15.09 -11.47 16.18
N SER A 63 15.49 -12.24 17.19
CA SER A 63 14.70 -12.66 18.34
C SER A 63 14.18 -11.45 19.11
N ALA A 64 15.01 -10.41 19.27
CA ALA A 64 14.60 -9.18 19.93
C ALA A 64 13.50 -8.42 19.16
N LEU A 65 13.57 -8.42 17.81
CA LEU A 65 12.54 -7.83 16.95
C LEU A 65 11.26 -8.68 16.94
N GLU A 66 11.37 -10.00 16.91
CA GLU A 66 10.23 -10.92 16.93
C GLU A 66 9.43 -10.83 18.23
N LYS A 67 10.11 -10.64 19.37
CA LYS A 67 9.45 -10.38 20.68
C LYS A 67 8.55 -9.14 20.68
N GLN A 68 8.76 -8.20 19.75
CA GLN A 68 7.89 -7.04 19.58
C GLN A 68 6.60 -7.35 18.81
N GLY A 69 6.41 -8.60 18.38
CA GLY A 69 5.24 -9.10 17.66
C GLY A 69 5.11 -8.42 16.30
N SER A 70 3.88 -8.03 15.94
CA SER A 70 3.59 -7.44 14.63
C SER A 70 3.98 -5.95 14.51
N TYR A 71 4.84 -5.42 15.40
CA TYR A 71 5.22 -4.00 15.39
C TYR A 71 6.16 -3.67 14.23
N TYR A 72 7.16 -4.53 14.00
CA TYR A 72 8.07 -4.44 12.85
C TYR A 72 7.49 -5.21 11.65
N PRO A 73 7.69 -4.72 10.42
CA PRO A 73 7.28 -5.46 9.22
C PRO A 73 8.00 -6.81 9.13
N GLU A 74 7.29 -7.88 8.75
CA GLU A 74 7.86 -9.22 8.53
C GLU A 74 9.09 -9.17 7.59
N LEU A 75 9.03 -8.33 6.55
CA LEU A 75 10.15 -8.08 5.63
C LEU A 75 11.43 -7.65 6.38
N MET A 76 11.32 -6.72 7.33
CA MET A 76 12.48 -6.24 8.09
C MET A 76 13.09 -7.36 8.93
N VAL A 77 12.23 -8.10 9.63
CA VAL A 77 12.66 -9.19 10.52
C VAL A 77 13.36 -10.27 9.72
N ASN A 78 12.76 -10.71 8.60
CA ASN A 78 13.32 -11.75 7.74
C ASN A 78 14.68 -11.33 7.15
N MET A 79 14.81 -10.08 6.69
CA MET A 79 16.08 -9.59 6.13
C MET A 79 17.15 -9.43 7.20
N ILE A 80 16.79 -8.97 8.41
CA ILE A 80 17.74 -8.87 9.52
C ILE A 80 18.22 -10.25 9.97
N ASN A 81 17.34 -11.25 10.04
CA ASN A 81 17.70 -12.64 10.34
C ASN A 81 18.76 -13.17 9.38
N VAL A 82 18.51 -12.97 8.09
CA VAL A 82 19.47 -13.28 7.03
C VAL A 82 20.80 -12.58 7.25
N ALA A 83 20.77 -11.27 7.50
CA ALA A 83 21.97 -10.44 7.65
C ALA A 83 22.79 -10.80 8.90
N GLU A 84 22.11 -11.24 9.94
CA GLU A 84 22.72 -11.67 11.20
C GLU A 84 23.47 -12.99 11.03
N GLN A 85 22.96 -13.89 10.19
CA GLN A 85 23.62 -15.16 9.85
C GLN A 85 24.80 -14.97 8.89
N SER A 86 24.69 -14.04 7.93
CA SER A 86 25.74 -13.77 6.93
C SER A 86 26.76 -12.71 7.36
N GLY A 87 26.51 -11.99 8.45
CA GLY A 87 27.35 -10.88 8.92
C GLY A 87 27.17 -9.56 8.15
N GLY A 88 26.26 -9.50 7.16
CA GLY A 88 25.98 -8.33 6.32
C GLY A 88 24.95 -7.35 6.89
N LEU A 89 24.87 -7.23 8.23
CA LEU A 89 23.88 -6.39 8.90
C LEU A 89 23.92 -4.91 8.47
N PRO A 90 25.10 -4.25 8.34
CA PRO A 90 25.16 -2.86 7.89
C PRO A 90 24.56 -2.64 6.48
N GLU A 91 24.87 -3.52 5.53
CA GLU A 91 24.42 -3.47 4.14
C GLU A 91 22.90 -3.67 4.06
N VAL A 92 22.37 -4.67 4.78
CA VAL A 92 20.93 -4.94 4.82
C VAL A 92 20.16 -3.79 5.47
N LEU A 93 20.68 -3.20 6.55
CA LEU A 93 20.06 -2.05 7.18
C LEU A 93 20.06 -0.81 6.27
N LYS A 94 21.13 -0.61 5.49
CA LYS A 94 21.18 0.46 4.49
C LYS A 94 20.12 0.25 3.41
N ALA A 95 20.05 -0.96 2.87
CA ALA A 95 19.09 -1.34 1.85
C ALA A 95 17.63 -1.22 2.36
N LEU A 96 17.37 -1.59 3.61
CA LEU A 96 16.07 -1.39 4.27
C LEU A 96 15.75 0.10 4.46
N ALA A 97 16.73 0.93 4.81
CA ALA A 97 16.54 2.37 4.92
C ALA A 97 16.11 2.98 3.58
N ASP A 98 16.83 2.65 2.50
CA ASP A 98 16.51 3.07 1.14
C ASP A 98 15.11 2.57 0.71
N HIS A 99 14.79 1.32 1.02
CA HIS A 99 13.48 0.74 0.76
C HIS A 99 12.35 1.54 1.44
N TYR A 100 12.48 1.81 2.74
CA TYR A 100 11.48 2.56 3.49
C TYR A 100 11.39 4.02 3.07
N ASP A 101 12.51 4.67 2.73
CA ASP A 101 12.52 6.02 2.16
C ASP A 101 11.74 6.08 0.85
N ASN A 102 11.98 5.10 -0.03
CA ASN A 102 11.25 4.99 -1.28
C ASN A 102 9.75 4.78 -1.05
N LEU A 103 9.35 3.90 -0.13
CA LEU A 103 7.93 3.70 0.23
C LEU A 103 7.29 4.99 0.77
N VAL A 104 8.00 5.75 1.60
CA VAL A 104 7.53 7.05 2.10
C VAL A 104 7.33 8.02 0.95
N GLN A 105 8.27 8.07 0.00
CA GLN A 105 8.17 8.97 -1.15
C GLN A 105 7.03 8.57 -2.09
N MET A 106 6.88 7.28 -2.39
CA MET A 106 5.76 6.74 -3.17
C MET A 106 4.42 7.10 -2.53
N ARG A 107 4.28 6.88 -1.22
CA ARG A 107 3.07 7.23 -0.47
C ARG A 107 2.78 8.73 -0.54
N LYS A 108 3.79 9.58 -0.35
CA LYS A 108 3.65 11.04 -0.47
C LYS A 108 3.21 11.45 -1.88
N ASN A 109 3.81 10.86 -2.92
CA ASN A 109 3.45 11.14 -4.31
C ASN A 109 2.01 10.74 -4.60
N PHE A 110 1.62 9.53 -4.18
CA PHE A 110 0.26 9.03 -4.33
C PHE A 110 -0.76 9.92 -3.61
N LEU A 111 -0.49 10.30 -2.35
CA LEU A 111 -1.35 11.21 -1.60
C LEU A 111 -1.49 12.57 -2.30
N ARG A 112 -0.41 13.10 -2.88
CA ARG A 112 -0.46 14.35 -3.67
C ARG A 112 -1.33 14.21 -4.92
N MET A 113 -1.27 13.07 -5.61
CA MET A 113 -2.07 12.80 -6.81
C MET A 113 -3.57 12.71 -6.50
N ILE A 114 -3.96 12.03 -5.42
CA ILE A 114 -5.37 11.87 -5.05
C ILE A 114 -5.96 13.05 -4.28
N ALA A 115 -5.12 13.98 -3.78
CA ALA A 115 -5.58 15.13 -3.00
C ALA A 115 -6.60 15.98 -3.76
N TRP A 116 -6.36 16.26 -5.05
CA TRP A 116 -7.27 17.05 -5.87
C TRP A 116 -8.62 16.34 -6.13
N PRO A 117 -8.67 15.08 -6.60
CA PRO A 117 -9.92 14.32 -6.69
C PRO A 117 -10.70 14.25 -5.38
N VAL A 118 -10.02 14.03 -4.25
CA VAL A 118 -10.68 13.98 -2.94
C VAL A 118 -11.27 15.34 -2.56
N PHE A 119 -10.54 16.43 -2.76
CA PHE A 119 -11.05 17.78 -2.54
C PHE A 119 -12.28 18.06 -3.40
N GLN A 120 -12.20 17.76 -4.70
CA GLN A 120 -13.31 17.93 -5.63
C GLN A 120 -14.54 17.11 -5.22
N PHE A 121 -14.35 15.86 -4.79
CA PHE A 121 -15.42 15.01 -4.29
C PHE A 121 -16.10 15.61 -3.05
N VAL A 122 -15.31 16.08 -2.07
CA VAL A 122 -15.85 16.73 -0.85
C VAL A 122 -16.60 18.02 -1.19
N VAL A 123 -16.09 18.85 -2.11
CA VAL A 123 -16.77 20.07 -2.54
C VAL A 123 -18.08 19.75 -3.25
N ALA A 124 -18.08 18.76 -4.16
CA ALA A 124 -19.30 18.33 -4.83
C ALA A 124 -20.35 17.87 -3.82
N LEU A 125 -19.94 17.09 -2.82
CA LEU A 125 -20.80 16.70 -1.71
C LEU A 125 -21.41 17.92 -0.99
N LEU A 126 -20.61 18.90 -0.60
CA LEU A 126 -21.10 20.11 0.07
C LEU A 126 -22.05 20.94 -0.80
N VAL A 127 -21.80 21.03 -2.11
CA VAL A 127 -22.70 21.73 -3.05
C VAL A 127 -24.07 21.07 -3.09
N ILE A 128 -24.14 19.74 -3.05
CA ILE A 128 -25.41 18.99 -2.98
C ILE A 128 -26.17 19.34 -1.71
N ALA A 129 -25.49 19.29 -0.56
CA ALA A 129 -26.10 19.66 0.73
C ALA A 129 -26.64 21.09 0.73
N LEU A 130 -25.84 22.04 0.20
CA LEU A 130 -26.22 23.45 0.11
C LEU A 130 -27.45 23.65 -0.79
N MET A 131 -27.49 22.95 -1.92
CA MET A 131 -28.61 23.02 -2.85
C MET A 131 -29.92 22.50 -2.23
N ILE A 132 -29.87 21.37 -1.50
CA ILE A 132 -31.03 20.82 -0.75
C ILE A 132 -31.52 21.83 0.30
N LEU A 133 -30.58 22.49 0.99
CA LEU A 133 -30.90 23.51 1.98
C LEU A 133 -31.59 24.72 1.34
N ILE A 134 -31.00 25.30 0.28
CA ILE A 134 -31.53 26.50 -0.38
C ILE A 134 -32.93 26.24 -0.96
N LEU A 135 -33.13 25.14 -1.69
CA LEU A 135 -34.44 24.85 -2.29
C LEU A 135 -35.52 24.60 -1.23
N GLY A 136 -35.19 23.99 -0.10
CA GLY A 136 -36.16 23.83 0.98
C GLY A 136 -36.48 25.12 1.73
N LEU A 137 -35.56 26.09 1.78
CA LEU A 137 -35.85 27.42 2.32
C LEU A 137 -36.73 28.25 1.38
N ILE A 138 -36.48 28.17 0.07
CA ILE A 138 -37.30 28.86 -0.94
C ILE A 138 -38.71 28.28 -0.99
N ALA A 139 -38.85 26.97 -0.76
CA ALA A 139 -40.14 26.30 -0.76
C ALA A 139 -41.03 26.55 0.48
N GLN A 140 -40.64 27.41 1.43
CA GLN A 140 -41.50 27.73 2.60
C GLN A 140 -42.84 28.43 2.25
N GLY A 141 -43.15 28.65 0.96
CA GLY A 141 -44.47 29.06 0.45
C GLY A 141 -45.07 28.18 -0.65
N GLY A 142 -44.52 26.99 -0.93
CA GLY A 142 -44.97 26.09 -2.02
C GLY A 142 -44.57 24.62 -1.82
N ALA A 143 -44.83 23.75 -2.79
CA ALA A 143 -44.45 22.33 -2.69
C ALA A 143 -42.92 22.17 -2.67
N PRO A 144 -42.35 21.38 -1.73
CA PRO A 144 -40.90 21.21 -1.62
C PRO A 144 -40.32 20.58 -2.89
N ILE A 145 -39.34 21.25 -3.48
CA ILE A 145 -38.64 20.74 -4.68
C ILE A 145 -37.63 19.69 -4.23
N ASP A 146 -37.98 18.43 -4.41
CA ASP A 146 -37.10 17.31 -4.17
C ASP A 146 -36.25 16.98 -5.42
N ILE A 147 -35.03 17.50 -5.40
CA ILE A 147 -34.10 17.42 -6.54
C ILE A 147 -33.63 15.98 -6.76
N LEU A 148 -33.38 15.26 -5.67
CA LEU A 148 -32.86 13.89 -5.69
C LEU A 148 -33.97 12.84 -5.87
N GLY A 149 -35.23 13.20 -5.64
CA GLY A 149 -36.35 12.24 -5.63
C GLY A 149 -36.36 11.34 -4.39
N LEU A 150 -35.64 11.73 -3.33
CA LEU A 150 -35.44 10.96 -2.09
C LEU A 150 -36.23 11.52 -0.90
N GLY A 151 -37.11 12.50 -1.12
CA GLY A 151 -37.88 13.21 -0.10
C GLY A 151 -37.05 14.18 0.74
N LEU A 152 -35.87 14.60 0.26
CA LEU A 152 -34.95 15.44 1.02
C LEU A 152 -35.15 16.91 0.67
N ALA A 153 -35.70 17.69 1.60
CA ALA A 153 -35.86 19.13 1.47
C ALA A 153 -35.48 19.87 2.76
N GLY A 154 -34.86 21.03 2.60
CA GLY A 154 -34.60 21.97 3.70
C GLY A 154 -33.42 21.59 4.60
N PRO A 155 -33.28 22.28 5.75
CA PRO A 155 -32.16 22.07 6.67
C PRO A 155 -32.07 20.63 7.18
N SER A 156 -33.20 19.99 7.45
CA SER A 156 -33.27 18.58 7.87
C SER A 156 -32.82 17.64 6.75
N GLY A 157 -33.25 17.88 5.50
CA GLY A 157 -32.82 17.10 4.33
C GLY A 157 -31.32 17.14 4.09
N ALA A 158 -30.68 18.31 4.25
CA ALA A 158 -29.24 18.46 4.09
C ALA A 158 -28.43 17.71 5.16
N ILE A 159 -28.90 17.72 6.42
CA ILE A 159 -28.29 16.97 7.51
C ILE A 159 -28.43 15.46 7.29
N ILE A 160 -29.62 14.99 6.88
CA ILE A 160 -29.86 13.57 6.55
C ILE A 160 -28.93 13.14 5.41
N TRP A 161 -28.80 13.96 4.37
CA TRP A 161 -27.92 13.65 3.25
C TRP A 161 -26.44 13.54 3.66
N LEU A 162 -25.93 14.48 4.47
CA LEU A 162 -24.55 14.41 4.99
C LEU A 162 -24.33 13.19 5.89
N THR A 163 -25.27 12.94 6.81
CA THR A 163 -25.16 11.81 7.74
C THR A 163 -25.28 10.46 7.04
N CYS A 164 -26.15 10.32 6.04
CA CYS A 164 -26.24 9.10 5.23
C CYS A 164 -25.00 8.89 4.36
N THR A 165 -24.45 9.94 3.74
CA THR A 165 -23.26 9.81 2.87
C THR A 165 -22.01 9.47 3.68
N PHE A 166 -21.69 10.26 4.72
CA PHE A 166 -20.56 9.97 5.60
C PHE A 166 -20.79 8.69 6.42
N GLY A 167 -22.02 8.42 6.84
CA GLY A 167 -22.40 7.19 7.53
C GLY A 167 -22.25 5.95 6.65
N SER A 168 -22.63 6.02 5.37
CA SER A 168 -22.39 4.96 4.38
C SER A 168 -20.90 4.73 4.16
N LEU A 169 -20.10 5.81 4.00
CA LEU A 169 -18.65 5.69 3.87
C LEU A 169 -18.02 5.04 5.11
N PHE A 170 -18.47 5.43 6.31
CA PHE A 170 -18.00 4.86 7.56
C PHE A 170 -18.42 3.39 7.72
N ALA A 171 -19.66 3.04 7.40
CA ALA A 171 -20.15 1.66 7.43
C ALA A 171 -19.37 0.77 6.45
N LEU A 172 -19.08 1.28 5.25
CA LEU A 172 -18.29 0.57 4.24
C LEU A 172 -16.83 0.39 4.68
N TYR A 173 -16.26 1.38 5.36
CA TYR A 173 -14.93 1.28 5.99
C TYR A 173 -14.89 0.25 7.13
N VAL A 174 -15.90 0.24 8.01
CA VAL A 174 -16.01 -0.75 9.10
C VAL A 174 -16.24 -2.15 8.55
N LEU A 175 -17.09 -2.29 7.53
CA LEU A 175 -17.32 -3.55 6.83
C LEU A 175 -16.01 -4.07 6.22
N TYR A 176 -15.26 -3.22 5.53
CA TYR A 176 -13.93 -3.57 5.01
C TYR A 176 -12.99 -4.08 6.12
N GLN A 177 -12.91 -3.38 7.26
CA GLN A 177 -12.10 -3.80 8.41
C GLN A 177 -12.54 -5.15 8.99
N ILE A 178 -13.85 -5.40 9.05
CA ILE A 178 -14.40 -6.68 9.55
C ILE A 178 -14.10 -7.81 8.55
N LEU A 179 -14.27 -7.56 7.25
CA LEU A 179 -13.97 -8.54 6.20
C LEU A 179 -12.48 -8.89 6.18
N ASP A 180 -11.58 -7.91 6.28
CA ASP A 180 -10.14 -8.15 6.35
C ASP A 180 -9.75 -8.97 7.60
N ARG A 181 -10.46 -8.76 8.72
CA ARG A 181 -10.26 -9.53 9.96
C ARG A 181 -10.85 -10.93 9.91
N MET A 182 -12.05 -11.11 9.36
CA MET A 182 -12.73 -12.41 9.31
C MET A 182 -12.13 -13.34 8.24
N PHE A 183 -11.77 -12.81 7.07
CA PHE A 183 -11.27 -13.62 5.96
C PHE A 183 -9.77 -13.88 6.00
N GLY A 184 -9.11 -13.61 7.13
CA GLY A 184 -7.73 -13.99 7.38
C GLY A 184 -6.77 -13.36 6.38
N GLY A 185 -6.27 -12.17 6.72
CA GLY A 185 -5.32 -11.39 5.96
C GLY A 185 -4.42 -12.22 5.04
N LYS A 186 -4.46 -11.88 3.76
CA LYS A 186 -3.61 -12.32 2.64
C LYS A 186 -4.13 -13.43 1.70
N ARG A 187 -5.08 -14.32 2.04
CA ARG A 187 -5.32 -15.52 1.19
C ARG A 187 -6.44 -15.44 0.14
N TYR A 188 -7.63 -14.89 0.45
CA TYR A 188 -8.75 -14.85 -0.53
C TYR A 188 -8.94 -13.51 -1.24
N PHE A 189 -8.72 -12.39 -0.55
CA PHE A 189 -8.88 -11.06 -1.16
C PHE A 189 -7.86 -10.76 -2.27
N HIS A 190 -6.67 -11.38 -2.22
CA HIS A 190 -5.66 -11.22 -3.27
C HIS A 190 -6.18 -11.67 -4.63
N SER A 191 -6.90 -12.81 -4.71
CA SER A 191 -7.43 -13.34 -5.97
C SER A 191 -8.45 -12.39 -6.63
N LEU A 192 -9.30 -11.73 -5.83
CA LEU A 192 -10.34 -10.82 -6.36
C LEU A 192 -9.74 -9.48 -6.83
N PHE A 193 -8.76 -8.94 -6.10
CA PHE A 193 -8.05 -7.73 -6.50
C PHE A 193 -7.10 -7.94 -7.69
N LEU A 194 -6.56 -9.15 -7.86
CA LEU A 194 -5.76 -9.53 -9.04
C LEU A 194 -6.56 -9.55 -10.35
N LYS A 195 -7.90 -9.62 -10.29
CA LYS A 195 -8.77 -9.55 -11.49
C LYS A 195 -8.94 -8.13 -12.01
N ILE A 196 -8.59 -7.09 -11.23
CA ILE A 196 -8.58 -5.72 -11.72
C ILE A 196 -7.24 -5.51 -12.44
N PRO A 197 -7.22 -5.37 -13.78
CA PRO A 197 -5.97 -5.44 -14.56
C PRO A 197 -4.88 -4.49 -14.07
N VAL A 198 -5.26 -3.26 -13.72
CA VAL A 198 -4.33 -2.22 -13.26
C VAL A 198 -3.78 -2.50 -11.85
N LEU A 199 -4.62 -3.00 -10.95
CA LEU A 199 -4.21 -3.29 -9.57
C LEU A 199 -3.41 -4.59 -9.49
N GLY A 200 -3.79 -5.60 -10.28
CA GLY A 200 -3.06 -6.86 -10.37
C GLY A 200 -1.63 -6.67 -10.86
N ASN A 201 -1.44 -5.90 -11.94
CA ASN A 201 -0.11 -5.55 -12.44
C ASN A 201 0.69 -4.76 -11.40
N CYS A 202 0.07 -3.78 -10.73
CA CYS A 202 0.73 -3.02 -9.66
C CYS A 202 1.27 -3.92 -8.54
N MET A 203 0.43 -4.84 -8.04
CA MET A 203 0.80 -5.76 -6.96
C MET A 203 1.87 -6.75 -7.39
N ARG A 204 1.80 -7.24 -8.64
CA ARG A 204 2.83 -8.11 -9.23
C ARG A 204 4.16 -7.37 -9.35
N SER A 205 4.19 -6.16 -9.91
CA SER A 205 5.41 -5.36 -10.03
C SER A 205 6.05 -5.07 -8.66
N PHE A 206 5.25 -4.77 -7.64
CA PHE A 206 5.78 -4.62 -6.27
C PHE A 206 6.36 -5.93 -5.71
N ALA A 207 5.72 -7.07 -5.97
CA ALA A 207 6.22 -8.36 -5.51
C ALA A 207 7.53 -8.73 -6.20
N ILE A 208 7.60 -8.58 -7.53
CA ILE A 208 8.81 -8.84 -8.32
C ILE A 208 9.96 -7.91 -7.90
N ALA A 209 9.69 -6.61 -7.68
CA ALA A 209 10.70 -5.67 -7.20
C ALA A 209 11.28 -6.10 -5.83
N ARG A 210 10.42 -6.45 -4.87
CA ARG A 210 10.85 -6.91 -3.54
C ARG A 210 11.60 -8.24 -3.59
N PHE A 211 11.12 -9.18 -4.40
CA PHE A 211 11.79 -10.45 -4.63
C PHE A 211 13.20 -10.21 -5.19
N SER A 212 13.32 -9.43 -6.26
CA SER A 212 14.59 -9.17 -6.95
C SER A 212 15.59 -8.47 -6.03
N TRP A 213 15.12 -7.47 -5.28
CA TRP A 213 15.94 -6.79 -4.27
C TRP A 213 16.42 -7.73 -3.17
N ALA A 214 15.53 -8.53 -2.59
CA ALA A 214 15.87 -9.45 -1.52
C ALA A 214 16.83 -10.55 -2.01
N PHE A 215 16.60 -11.07 -3.21
CA PHE A 215 17.44 -12.14 -3.76
C PHE A 215 18.84 -11.63 -4.09
N ALA A 216 18.95 -10.46 -4.73
CA ALA A 216 20.24 -9.83 -4.99
C ALA A 216 21.01 -9.59 -3.68
N LEU A 217 20.34 -9.04 -2.66
CA LEU A 217 20.96 -8.75 -1.37
C LEU A 217 21.42 -10.00 -0.62
N THR A 218 20.58 -11.04 -0.58
CA THR A 218 20.89 -12.31 0.09
C THR A 218 22.01 -13.08 -0.60
N GLN A 219 22.01 -13.10 -1.94
CA GLN A 219 23.09 -13.72 -2.73
C GLN A 219 24.41 -12.95 -2.62
N GLN A 220 24.40 -11.61 -2.69
CA GLN A 220 25.60 -10.80 -2.47
C GLN A 220 26.19 -10.99 -1.06
N ALA A 221 25.34 -11.28 -0.07
CA ALA A 221 25.76 -11.65 1.28
C ALA A 221 26.26 -13.10 1.41
N GLY A 222 26.35 -13.85 0.31
CA GLY A 222 26.91 -15.21 0.28
C GLY A 222 25.99 -16.31 0.82
N MET A 223 24.68 -16.07 0.90
CA MET A 223 23.72 -17.10 1.29
C MET A 223 23.58 -18.21 0.25
N ASN A 224 23.21 -19.41 0.71
CA ASN A 224 22.79 -20.50 -0.18
C ASN A 224 21.58 -20.07 -1.02
N ILE A 225 21.50 -20.53 -2.26
CA ILE A 225 20.41 -20.24 -3.21
C ILE A 225 19.03 -20.61 -2.66
N LEU A 226 18.88 -21.75 -1.97
CA LEU A 226 17.59 -22.18 -1.43
C LEU A 226 17.09 -21.25 -0.32
N ASP A 227 17.98 -20.87 0.61
CA ASP A 227 17.66 -19.93 1.69
C ASP A 227 17.39 -18.52 1.14
N SER A 228 18.15 -18.11 0.12
CA SER A 228 17.96 -16.84 -0.59
C SER A 228 16.61 -16.81 -1.30
N MET A 229 16.23 -17.90 -1.95
CA MET A 229 14.95 -18.06 -2.62
C MET A 229 13.79 -17.94 -1.62
N GLU A 230 13.84 -18.72 -0.54
CA GLU A 230 12.81 -18.72 0.50
C GLU A 230 12.67 -17.32 1.15
N ALA A 231 13.80 -16.70 1.52
CA ALA A 231 13.80 -15.36 2.10
C ALA A 231 13.22 -14.31 1.13
N SER A 232 13.53 -14.42 -0.16
CA SER A 232 13.09 -13.48 -1.20
C SER A 232 11.61 -13.62 -1.53
N LEU A 233 11.09 -14.85 -1.59
CA LEU A 233 9.66 -15.11 -1.77
C LEU A 233 8.85 -14.64 -0.56
N LYS A 234 9.36 -14.84 0.67
CA LYS A 234 8.77 -14.26 1.90
C LYS A 234 8.80 -12.73 1.88
N ALA A 235 9.88 -12.13 1.37
CA ALA A 235 10.05 -10.68 1.29
C ALA A 235 9.02 -9.99 0.39
N THR A 236 8.43 -10.70 -0.58
CA THR A 236 7.35 -10.14 -1.43
C THR A 236 6.14 -9.66 -0.63
N GLY A 237 5.87 -10.32 0.51
CA GLY A 237 4.66 -10.12 1.32
C GLY A 237 3.37 -10.51 0.61
N ASN A 238 3.46 -11.19 -0.55
CA ASN A 238 2.33 -11.59 -1.37
C ASN A 238 2.03 -13.08 -1.15
N GLY A 239 0.78 -13.42 -0.80
CA GLY A 239 0.39 -14.79 -0.49
C GLY A 239 0.58 -15.77 -1.65
N ALA A 240 0.48 -15.32 -2.90
CA ALA A 240 0.72 -16.17 -4.07
C ALA A 240 2.20 -16.53 -4.22
N PHE A 241 3.11 -15.56 -4.05
CA PHE A 241 4.56 -15.79 -4.11
C PHE A 241 5.05 -16.65 -2.94
N ILE A 242 4.52 -16.42 -1.74
CA ILE A 242 4.85 -17.23 -0.56
C ILE A 242 4.37 -18.69 -0.72
N ALA A 243 3.20 -18.89 -1.34
CA ALA A 243 2.68 -20.23 -1.61
C ALA A 243 3.50 -21.02 -2.63
N ALA A 244 4.27 -20.32 -3.49
CA ALA A 244 5.14 -20.94 -4.50
C ALA A 244 6.48 -21.45 -3.93
N ILE A 245 6.83 -21.13 -2.68
CA ILE A 245 8.11 -21.54 -2.06
C ILE A 245 8.38 -23.05 -2.17
N PRO A 246 7.45 -23.96 -1.82
CA PRO A 246 7.73 -25.39 -1.85
C PRO A 246 7.99 -25.91 -3.27
N GLU A 247 7.29 -25.37 -4.26
CA GLU A 247 7.40 -25.73 -5.68
C GLU A 247 8.75 -25.25 -6.25
N VAL A 248 9.08 -23.98 -6.06
CA VAL A 248 10.35 -23.40 -6.55
C VAL A 248 11.57 -24.04 -5.87
N ASN A 249 11.50 -24.28 -4.56
CA ASN A 249 12.60 -24.94 -3.85
C ASN A 249 12.79 -26.39 -4.29
N ALA A 250 11.71 -27.11 -4.60
CA ALA A 250 11.80 -28.48 -5.12
C ALA A 250 12.47 -28.49 -6.51
N ALA A 251 12.02 -27.63 -7.42
CA ALA A 251 12.60 -27.50 -8.77
C ALA A 251 14.11 -27.21 -8.74
N ILE A 252 14.54 -26.21 -7.94
CA ILE A 252 15.97 -25.86 -7.80
C ILE A 252 16.76 -27.02 -7.18
N ASN A 253 16.19 -27.71 -6.19
CA ASN A 253 16.85 -28.85 -5.55
C ASN A 253 16.97 -30.06 -6.49
N ASP A 254 16.05 -30.21 -7.44
CA ASP A 254 16.09 -31.21 -8.52
C ASP A 254 17.04 -30.82 -9.66
N GLY A 255 17.65 -29.63 -9.58
CA GLY A 255 18.66 -29.14 -10.50
C GLY A 255 18.10 -28.38 -11.71
N GLU A 256 16.83 -28.00 -11.68
CA GLU A 256 16.26 -27.09 -12.68
C GLU A 256 16.90 -25.70 -12.61
N GLN A 257 16.93 -25.01 -13.75
CA GLN A 257 17.42 -23.64 -13.82
C GLN A 257 16.48 -22.71 -13.06
N LEU A 258 17.05 -21.66 -12.47
CA LEU A 258 16.31 -20.64 -11.73
C LEU A 258 15.24 -19.99 -12.61
N ALA A 259 15.56 -19.68 -13.86
CA ALA A 259 14.61 -19.08 -14.79
C ALA A 259 13.38 -19.97 -15.02
N ASP A 260 13.59 -21.27 -15.22
CA ASP A 260 12.53 -22.26 -15.45
C ASP A 260 11.68 -22.46 -14.19
N ALA A 261 12.31 -22.65 -13.03
CA ALA A 261 11.64 -22.80 -11.75
C ALA A 261 10.73 -21.60 -11.42
N LEU A 262 11.15 -20.38 -11.79
CA LEU A 262 10.32 -19.18 -11.64
C LEU A 262 9.23 -19.08 -12.72
N ALA A 263 9.50 -19.52 -13.95
CA ALA A 263 8.55 -19.49 -15.06
C ALA A 263 7.33 -20.37 -14.80
N ASP A 264 7.52 -21.55 -14.21
CA ASP A 264 6.47 -22.53 -13.92
C ASP A 264 5.40 -21.98 -12.95
N THR A 265 5.79 -21.07 -12.06
CA THR A 265 4.85 -20.42 -11.14
C THR A 265 3.85 -19.50 -11.84
N ARG A 266 4.16 -19.01 -13.05
CA ARG A 266 3.39 -18.00 -13.81
C ARG A 266 3.13 -16.68 -13.04
N LEU A 267 3.89 -16.43 -11.97
CA LEU A 267 3.77 -15.22 -11.16
C LEU A 267 4.62 -14.07 -11.70
N PHE A 268 5.72 -14.42 -12.38
CA PHE A 268 6.64 -13.48 -13.01
C PHE A 268 6.22 -13.15 -14.44
N THR A 269 6.69 -12.03 -14.97
CA THR A 269 6.45 -11.66 -16.37
C THR A 269 7.46 -12.37 -17.28
N GLU A 270 7.09 -12.60 -18.54
CA GLU A 270 8.01 -13.21 -19.53
C GLU A 270 9.30 -12.39 -19.68
N GLU A 271 9.19 -11.05 -19.68
CA GLU A 271 10.36 -10.15 -19.69
C GLU A 271 11.28 -10.37 -18.49
N TYR A 272 10.72 -10.62 -17.30
CA TYR A 272 11.50 -10.88 -16.10
C TYR A 272 12.25 -12.20 -16.20
N ILE A 273 11.54 -13.27 -16.60
CA ILE A 273 12.12 -14.60 -16.77
C ILE A 273 13.26 -14.58 -17.79
N HIS A 274 13.07 -13.92 -18.93
CA HIS A 274 14.12 -13.78 -19.95
C HIS A 274 15.37 -13.07 -19.40
N MET A 275 15.20 -12.04 -18.58
CA MET A 275 16.34 -11.36 -17.97
C MET A 275 17.03 -12.22 -16.91
N VAL A 276 16.28 -13.03 -16.15
CA VAL A 276 16.85 -13.99 -15.20
C VAL A 276 17.64 -15.07 -15.94
N ASP A 277 17.10 -15.62 -17.03
CA ASP A 277 17.76 -16.61 -17.89
C ASP A 277 19.10 -16.08 -18.46
N VAL A 278 19.10 -14.85 -18.97
CA VAL A 278 20.34 -14.17 -19.40
C VAL A 278 21.33 -14.05 -18.24
N GLY A 279 20.86 -13.63 -17.07
CA GLY A 279 21.68 -13.49 -15.86
C GLY A 279 22.22 -14.83 -15.34
N GLU A 280 21.46 -15.90 -15.47
CA GLU A 280 21.84 -17.26 -15.06
C GLU A 280 22.89 -17.82 -16.01
N THR A 281 22.68 -17.67 -17.32
CA THR A 281 23.65 -18.05 -18.35
C THR A 281 24.97 -17.30 -18.21
N SER A 282 24.94 -16.02 -17.83
CA SER A 282 26.14 -15.21 -17.61
C SER A 282 26.73 -15.32 -16.20
N GLY A 283 26.08 -16.04 -15.28
CA GLY A 283 26.50 -16.13 -13.88
C GLY A 283 26.40 -14.82 -13.09
N THR A 284 25.58 -13.88 -13.54
CA THR A 284 25.39 -12.54 -12.96
C THR A 284 23.93 -12.31 -12.52
N VAL A 285 23.27 -13.34 -11.99
CA VAL A 285 21.89 -13.25 -11.49
C VAL A 285 21.75 -12.14 -10.44
N PRO A 286 22.61 -12.05 -9.40
CA PRO A 286 22.45 -11.03 -8.37
C PRO A 286 22.50 -9.60 -8.93
N GLU A 287 23.46 -9.30 -9.82
CA GLU A 287 23.60 -7.99 -10.46
C GLU A 287 22.43 -7.68 -11.39
N THR A 288 21.90 -8.70 -12.06
CA THR A 288 20.73 -8.57 -12.94
C THR A 288 19.48 -8.22 -12.12
N LEU A 289 19.24 -8.93 -11.02
CA LEU A 289 18.11 -8.67 -10.14
C LEU A 289 18.22 -7.34 -9.41
N GLU A 290 19.44 -6.92 -9.03
CA GLU A 290 19.70 -5.59 -8.48
C GLU A 290 19.29 -4.49 -9.47
N ARG A 291 19.54 -4.68 -10.77
CA ARG A 291 19.13 -3.74 -11.84
C ARG A 291 17.63 -3.79 -12.13
N LEU A 292 17.01 -4.97 -12.08
CA LEU A 292 15.57 -5.14 -12.35
C LEU A 292 14.69 -4.59 -11.22
N SER A 293 15.15 -4.65 -9.96
CA SER A 293 14.37 -4.19 -8.81
C SER A 293 13.88 -2.73 -8.96
N PRO A 294 14.74 -1.73 -9.24
CA PRO A 294 14.31 -0.35 -9.49
C PRO A 294 13.36 -0.21 -10.68
N GLN A 295 13.52 -1.01 -11.74
CA GLN A 295 12.65 -0.96 -12.92
C GLN A 295 11.23 -1.40 -12.56
N PHE A 296 11.07 -2.56 -11.92
CA PHE A 296 9.75 -3.03 -11.45
C PHE A 296 9.16 -2.13 -10.36
N GLN A 297 10.01 -1.51 -9.55
CA GLN A 297 9.56 -0.50 -8.59
C GLN A 297 8.99 0.76 -9.29
N GLN A 298 9.58 1.18 -10.41
CA GLN A 298 9.03 2.26 -11.24
C GLN A 298 7.73 1.86 -11.91
N ASP A 299 7.60 0.62 -12.39
CA ASP A 299 6.37 0.12 -13.02
C ASP A 299 5.21 0.03 -12.02
N ALA A 300 5.50 -0.37 -10.78
CA ALA A 300 4.56 -0.28 -9.67
C ALA A 300 4.11 1.16 -9.42
N GLN A 301 5.03 2.13 -9.42
CA GLN A 301 4.70 3.55 -9.26
C GLN A 301 3.88 4.12 -10.43
N ARG A 302 4.17 3.71 -11.66
CA ARG A 302 3.37 4.06 -12.85
C ARG A 302 1.95 3.54 -12.71
N SER A 303 1.80 2.29 -12.29
CA SER A 303 0.50 1.68 -12.05
C SER A 303 -0.29 2.41 -10.94
N LEU A 304 0.37 2.80 -9.84
CA LEU A 304 -0.25 3.65 -8.80
C LEU A 304 -0.70 5.00 -9.35
N THR A 305 0.10 5.61 -10.22
CA THR A 305 -0.23 6.89 -10.87
C THR A 305 -1.43 6.74 -11.80
N ALA A 306 -1.49 5.65 -12.58
CA ALA A 306 -2.63 5.33 -13.43
C ALA A 306 -3.91 5.12 -12.61
N LEU A 307 -3.83 4.39 -11.48
CA LEU A 307 -4.96 4.22 -10.55
C LEU A 307 -5.46 5.56 -10.01
N ALA A 308 -4.55 6.45 -9.60
CA ALA A 308 -4.91 7.78 -9.14
C ALA A 308 -5.58 8.61 -10.24
N ALA A 309 -5.09 8.52 -11.49
CA ALA A 309 -5.68 9.22 -12.64
C ALA A 309 -7.08 8.70 -12.98
N VAL A 310 -7.28 7.37 -13.01
CA VAL A 310 -8.60 6.75 -13.24
C VAL A 310 -9.59 7.17 -12.15
N PHE A 311 -9.16 7.17 -10.89
CA PHE A 311 -9.99 7.68 -9.78
C PHE A 311 -10.35 9.16 -9.98
N GLY A 312 -9.41 10.00 -10.40
CA GLY A 312 -9.67 11.40 -10.73
C GLY A 312 -10.71 11.58 -11.85
N TRP A 313 -10.57 10.84 -12.95
CA TRP A 313 -11.54 10.84 -14.04
C TRP A 313 -12.93 10.36 -13.61
N LEU A 314 -13.00 9.33 -12.77
CA LEU A 314 -14.24 8.83 -12.22
C LEU A 314 -14.95 9.89 -11.38
N VAL A 315 -14.23 10.54 -10.46
CA VAL A 315 -14.78 11.65 -9.65
C VAL A 315 -15.27 12.79 -10.55
N TRP A 316 -14.48 13.18 -11.55
CA TRP A 316 -14.88 14.22 -12.50
C TRP A 316 -16.15 13.85 -13.28
N ALA A 317 -16.22 12.64 -13.81
CA ALA A 317 -17.38 12.14 -14.55
C ALA A 317 -18.64 12.08 -13.67
N LEU A 318 -18.51 11.63 -12.41
CA LEU A 318 -19.63 11.64 -11.46
C LEU A 318 -20.14 13.05 -11.18
N VAL A 319 -19.23 14.02 -10.98
CA VAL A 319 -19.62 15.41 -10.73
C VAL A 319 -20.28 16.03 -11.97
N ALA A 320 -19.73 15.79 -13.17
CA ALA A 320 -20.31 16.26 -14.41
C ALA A 320 -21.71 15.66 -14.66
N ALA A 321 -21.85 14.34 -14.51
CA ALA A 321 -23.14 13.65 -14.61
C ALA A 321 -24.15 14.17 -13.59
N PHE A 322 -23.70 14.44 -12.36
CA PHE A 322 -24.53 15.04 -11.32
C PHE A 322 -25.01 16.45 -11.70
N ILE A 323 -24.12 17.33 -12.16
CA ILE A 323 -24.49 18.69 -12.60
C ILE A 323 -25.48 18.62 -13.75
N ILE A 324 -25.24 17.77 -14.75
CA ILE A 324 -26.15 17.55 -15.88
C ILE A 324 -27.53 17.12 -15.37
N PHE A 325 -27.57 16.11 -14.50
CA PHE A 325 -28.81 15.64 -13.88
C PHE A 325 -29.58 16.77 -13.18
N VAL A 326 -28.89 17.59 -12.38
CA VAL A 326 -29.49 18.74 -11.68
C VAL A 326 -30.04 19.77 -12.66
N VAL A 327 -29.27 20.13 -13.69
CA VAL A 327 -29.69 21.12 -14.71
C VAL A 327 -30.96 20.65 -15.41
N PHE A 328 -31.02 19.38 -15.83
CA PHE A 328 -32.23 18.81 -16.42
C PHE A 328 -33.41 18.85 -15.45
N ARG A 329 -33.21 18.47 -14.18
CA ARG A 329 -34.29 18.51 -13.17
C ARG A 329 -34.84 19.92 -12.98
N ILE A 330 -33.99 20.93 -12.91
CA ILE A 330 -34.41 22.33 -12.78
C ILE A 330 -35.14 22.80 -14.05
N ALA A 331 -34.63 22.46 -15.24
CA ALA A 331 -35.26 22.83 -16.50
C ALA A 331 -36.66 22.21 -16.64
N PHE A 332 -36.83 20.92 -16.32
CA PHE A 332 -38.14 20.25 -16.30
C PHE A 332 -39.09 20.88 -15.29
N TRP A 333 -38.60 21.25 -14.11
CA TRP A 333 -39.41 21.96 -13.11
C TRP A 333 -39.89 23.32 -13.64
N TYR A 334 -39.02 24.09 -14.29
CA TYR A 334 -39.36 25.39 -14.88
C TYR A 334 -40.37 25.26 -16.03
N LEU A 335 -40.20 24.25 -16.90
CA LEU A 335 -41.15 23.93 -17.97
C LEU A 335 -42.52 23.51 -17.41
N GLY A 336 -42.55 22.80 -16.28
CA GLY A 336 -43.79 22.47 -15.57
C GLY A 336 -44.56 23.71 -15.14
N ILE A 337 -43.87 24.68 -14.53
CA ILE A 337 -44.47 25.97 -14.13
C ILE A 337 -45.03 26.73 -15.34
N LEU A 338 -44.27 26.80 -16.44
CA LEU A 338 -44.72 27.48 -17.66
C LEU A 338 -45.94 26.80 -18.30
N ASN A 339 -45.98 25.45 -18.32
CA ASN A 339 -47.10 24.70 -18.88
C ASN A 339 -48.37 24.86 -18.03
N ASP A 340 -48.24 24.89 -16.70
CA ASP A 340 -49.38 25.19 -15.82
C ASP A 340 -49.87 26.63 -15.99
N ALA A 341 -48.97 27.60 -16.18
CA ALA A 341 -49.35 28.99 -16.46
C ALA A 341 -50.07 29.14 -17.81
N LEU A 342 -49.67 28.39 -18.86
CA LEU A 342 -50.31 28.41 -20.18
C LEU A 342 -51.68 27.71 -20.21
N LYS A 343 -51.98 26.78 -19.30
CA LYS A 343 -53.31 26.14 -19.19
C LYS A 343 -54.37 27.03 -18.53
N HIS A 344 -53.94 28.11 -17.88
CA HIS A 344 -54.83 29.06 -17.19
C HIS A 344 -55.03 30.37 -17.96
N VAL A 345 -54.65 30.42 -19.25
CA VAL A 345 -54.91 31.52 -20.21
C VAL A 345 -55.88 31.03 -21.28
#